data_AF-A0A918HG39-F1
#
_entry.id   AF-A0A918HG39-F1
#
_cell.length_a   1.000
_cell.length_b   1.000
_cell.length_c   1.000
_cell.angle_alpha   90.00
_cell.angle_beta   90.00
_cell.angle_gamma   90.00
#
_symmetry.space_group_name_H-M   'P 1'
#
loop_
_entity.id
_entity.type
_entity.pdbx_description
1 polymer ?
#
loop_
_entity_poly.entity_id
_entity_poly.type
_entity_poly.pdbx_seq_one_letter_code
_entity_poly.pdbx_strand_id
1 'polypeptide(L)'
;MSKRSRRAVLGLIGAGTAGVAGYAFKDELLPGGDKLPEAAEKPVPVEPVAVGPSLITDENKLAGSDDWRIGGGGHPKASSDRACQIQGYASATSVGHGETIDFHVSVGSGQRYKIAVFRVGDYGGKGARLRVTSRSLQGKRRPLPKPDPATGALVCDWPVSWSLRIPSGWISGLYQAVFTTADGKYRSCTPFVVREPDRASDLLVVLPFTTYQAYNMWPKDKRNGKNLYRGYTKKGEIGGTELRAFKVSFDRPYAGSGVPNWLQLDTGFIRWAERAGRDVTYASSLDLHEGTVDTSKYKAIYFPGHDEYWSKGMMDSAKKAVSAGRHLAFLASNNVYFHVRMEKSADGRANRLMACYKSSPDPTPDKAGRTSRWREITGDDQRLAEQQLLGIQFNGIVQTPAPMIVRETRHWLWAGTGLRDGDKLPKMVGVEADSVDPEAPNPPGARRTLLAESPYHDSRPLKKRTIQHTAVTEYPNGAMVFVAGTFHWALALNDVEDLEDPELHNKHIRKATENLVDRMVR
;
A
#
# COMPACT_ATOMS: atom_id res chain seq x y z
N MET A 1 47.56 -21.24 4.77
CA MET A 1 47.32 -19.94 5.44
C MET A 1 46.25 -19.15 4.69
N SER A 2 45.43 -18.42 5.44
CA SER A 2 44.02 -18.09 5.21
C SER A 2 43.70 -17.14 4.04
N LYS A 3 42.66 -17.49 3.26
CA LYS A 3 41.89 -16.63 2.34
C LYS A 3 40.79 -15.89 3.14
N ARG A 4 40.70 -14.56 3.00
CA ARG A 4 39.60 -13.74 3.56
C ARG A 4 38.50 -13.51 2.51
N SER A 5 37.28 -13.83 2.92
CA SER A 5 36.02 -13.74 2.16
C SER A 5 35.32 -12.39 2.37
N ARG A 6 34.67 -11.92 1.29
CA ARG A 6 33.85 -10.70 1.20
C ARG A 6 32.56 -10.86 2.02
N ARG A 7 32.29 -9.92 2.94
CA ARG A 7 31.03 -9.84 3.71
C ARG A 7 29.97 -9.02 2.96
N ALA A 8 28.78 -9.61 2.84
CA ALA A 8 27.55 -8.96 2.41
C ALA A 8 27.05 -7.97 3.50
N VAL A 9 26.52 -6.81 3.08
CA VAL A 9 26.05 -5.73 3.94
C VAL A 9 24.53 -5.81 4.10
N LEU A 10 24.09 -5.80 5.35
CA LEU A 10 22.71 -5.90 5.82
C LEU A 10 21.88 -4.65 5.50
N GLY A 11 20.65 -4.86 5.03
CA GLY A 11 19.57 -3.90 5.15
C GLY A 11 18.97 -3.96 6.55
N LEU A 12 19.08 -2.87 7.30
CA LEU A 12 18.43 -2.62 8.59
C LEU A 12 17.50 -1.41 8.37
N ILE A 13 16.18 -1.65 8.34
CA ILE A 13 15.20 -0.61 8.67
C ILE A 13 14.77 -0.95 10.10
N GLY A 14 15.49 -0.37 11.05
CA GLY A 14 15.09 -0.31 12.44
C GLY A 14 14.47 1.05 12.68
N ALA A 15 13.21 1.09 13.10
CA ALA A 15 12.61 2.26 13.70
C ALA A 15 13.51 2.73 14.86
N GLY A 16 14.00 3.97 14.79
CA GLY A 16 14.88 4.55 15.79
C GLY A 16 14.79 6.06 15.72
N THR A 17 14.19 6.64 16.74
CA THR A 17 14.15 8.08 17.08
C THR A 17 15.53 8.72 16.97
N ALA A 18 15.66 9.78 16.16
CA ALA A 18 16.89 10.58 16.07
C ALA A 18 16.67 11.98 16.66
N GLY A 19 17.42 12.29 17.72
CA GLY A 19 17.52 13.62 18.31
C GLY A 19 18.21 14.61 17.37
N VAL A 20 17.76 15.85 17.44
CA VAL A 20 18.19 16.99 16.61
C VAL A 20 19.56 17.47 17.07
N ALA A 21 20.53 17.52 16.16
CA ALA A 21 21.72 18.36 16.30
C ALA A 21 21.83 19.22 15.04
N GLY A 22 21.67 20.54 15.23
CA GLY A 22 21.67 21.52 14.15
C GLY A 22 23.03 21.65 13.49
N TYR A 23 23.04 21.68 12.15
CA TYR A 23 24.16 22.17 11.35
C TYR A 23 23.65 23.28 10.44
N ALA A 24 24.25 24.46 10.58
CA ALA A 24 24.02 25.60 9.72
C ALA A 24 24.69 25.36 8.35
N PHE A 25 23.92 25.47 7.27
CA PHE A 25 24.46 25.51 5.92
C PHE A 25 24.83 26.97 5.57
N LYS A 26 26.06 27.19 5.12
CA LYS A 26 26.49 28.44 4.48
C LYS A 26 26.01 28.41 3.02
N ASP A 27 25.33 29.49 2.62
CA ASP A 27 24.98 29.78 1.23
C ASP A 27 26.25 30.01 0.40
N GLU A 28 26.42 29.24 -0.68
CA GLU A 28 27.28 29.64 -1.80
C GLU A 28 26.40 30.02 -2.98
N LEU A 29 26.47 31.29 -3.34
CA LEU A 29 25.79 31.93 -4.47
C LEU A 29 26.27 31.33 -5.81
N LEU A 30 25.32 31.02 -6.69
CA LEU A 30 25.55 30.83 -8.12
C LEU A 30 25.52 32.20 -8.82
N PRO A 31 26.46 32.53 -9.74
CA PRO A 31 26.40 33.75 -10.53
C PRO A 31 25.68 33.49 -11.87
N GLY A 32 25.00 34.53 -12.38
CA GLY A 32 24.52 34.60 -13.77
C GLY A 32 23.06 34.97 -13.88
N GLY A 33 22.78 36.28 -13.89
CA GLY A 33 21.45 36.81 -14.16
C GLY A 33 21.18 36.91 -15.65
N ASP A 34 20.10 36.26 -16.08
CA ASP A 34 19.32 36.68 -17.24
C ASP A 34 17.94 37.10 -16.74
N LYS A 35 17.46 38.25 -17.20
CA LYS A 35 16.16 38.82 -16.84
C LYS A 35 15.04 37.85 -17.24
N LEU A 36 14.30 37.35 -16.24
CA LEU A 36 13.08 36.57 -16.45
C LEU A 36 12.04 37.43 -17.20
N PRO A 37 11.38 36.90 -18.26
CA PRO A 37 10.34 37.64 -18.94
C PRO A 37 9.12 37.85 -18.02
N GLU A 38 8.53 39.03 -18.21
CA GLU A 38 7.44 39.63 -17.46
C GLU A 38 6.10 38.88 -17.70
N ALA A 39 5.28 38.84 -16.62
CA ALA A 39 3.94 38.23 -16.51
C ALA A 39 3.84 36.71 -16.76
N ALA A 40 3.99 35.93 -15.68
CA ALA A 40 3.70 34.50 -15.69
C ALA A 40 2.19 34.23 -15.93
N GLU A 41 1.85 33.67 -17.10
CA GLU A 41 0.53 33.03 -17.32
C GLU A 41 0.19 32.08 -16.15
N LYS A 42 -1.02 32.23 -15.59
CA LYS A 42 -1.49 31.45 -14.45
C LYS A 42 -1.64 29.97 -14.81
N PRO A 43 -1.51 29.03 -13.85
CA PRO A 43 -1.74 27.61 -14.11
C PRO A 43 -3.14 27.39 -14.69
N VAL A 44 -3.27 26.39 -15.58
CA VAL A 44 -4.57 26.05 -16.17
C VAL A 44 -5.53 25.63 -15.03
N PRO A 45 -6.65 26.35 -14.82
CA PRO A 45 -7.55 26.03 -13.73
C PRO A 45 -8.17 24.64 -13.88
N VAL A 46 -8.21 23.89 -12.78
CA VAL A 46 -9.06 22.70 -12.66
C VAL A 46 -10.36 23.15 -11.98
N GLU A 47 -11.40 23.41 -12.77
CA GLU A 47 -12.78 23.48 -12.25
C GLU A 47 -13.10 22.30 -11.30
N PRO A 48 -13.52 22.57 -10.07
CA PRO A 48 -13.93 21.51 -9.16
C PRO A 48 -15.08 20.70 -9.76
N VAL A 49 -15.00 19.37 -9.68
CA VAL A 49 -16.14 18.53 -10.05
C VAL A 49 -17.13 18.55 -8.89
N ALA A 50 -18.35 19.04 -9.14
CA ALA A 50 -19.39 19.13 -8.14
C ALA A 50 -19.69 17.74 -7.56
N VAL A 51 -19.55 17.61 -6.24
CA VAL A 51 -19.85 16.37 -5.54
C VAL A 51 -21.34 16.35 -5.22
N GLY A 52 -22.11 15.60 -6.02
CA GLY A 52 -23.52 15.34 -5.75
C GLY A 52 -23.73 14.31 -4.64
N PRO A 53 -24.98 14.05 -4.23
CA PRO A 53 -25.30 12.94 -3.34
C PRO A 53 -24.75 11.63 -3.92
N SER A 54 -23.94 10.93 -3.14
CA SER A 54 -23.39 9.61 -3.45
C SER A 54 -23.64 8.65 -2.29
N LEU A 55 -23.59 7.33 -2.55
CA LEU A 55 -23.67 6.31 -1.49
C LEU A 55 -22.63 6.55 -0.39
N ILE A 56 -21.46 7.09 -0.75
CA ILE A 56 -20.39 7.43 0.18
C ILE A 56 -20.78 8.62 1.07
N THR A 57 -21.37 9.68 0.50
CA THR A 57 -21.84 10.82 1.31
C THR A 57 -22.98 10.42 2.25
N ASP A 58 -23.86 9.51 1.84
CA ASP A 58 -24.94 9.03 2.69
C ASP A 58 -24.46 8.07 3.77
N GLU A 59 -23.53 7.15 3.45
CA GLU A 59 -22.92 6.27 4.46
C GLU A 59 -22.14 7.08 5.51
N ASN A 60 -21.43 8.15 5.11
CA ASN A 60 -20.67 8.98 6.05
C ASN A 60 -21.53 9.87 6.96
N LYS A 61 -22.83 10.03 6.68
CA LYS A 61 -23.79 10.65 7.63
C LYS A 61 -24.15 9.72 8.78
N LEU A 62 -23.89 8.42 8.66
CA LEU A 62 -24.20 7.45 9.70
C LEU A 62 -23.18 7.52 10.83
N ALA A 63 -23.62 7.17 12.05
CA ALA A 63 -22.76 7.22 13.22
C ALA A 63 -21.49 6.35 13.05
N GLY A 64 -20.33 6.97 13.24
CA GLY A 64 -19.03 6.32 13.33
C GLY A 64 -18.71 5.77 14.72
N SER A 65 -17.58 5.09 14.84
CA SER A 65 -17.06 4.52 16.09
C SER A 65 -15.53 4.48 16.02
N ASP A 66 -14.87 4.73 17.15
CA ASP A 66 -13.42 4.56 17.34
C ASP A 66 -13.07 3.19 17.97
N ASP A 67 -14.06 2.33 18.24
CA ASP A 67 -13.86 1.00 18.86
C ASP A 67 -13.12 0.00 17.97
N TRP A 68 -12.83 0.35 16.72
CA TRP A 68 -11.98 -0.43 15.84
C TRP A 68 -10.49 -0.28 16.14
N ARG A 69 -10.10 0.79 16.86
CA ARG A 69 -8.71 1.07 17.25
C ARG A 69 -8.17 0.01 18.21
N ILE A 70 -6.87 -0.26 18.07
CA ILE A 70 -6.15 -1.29 18.83
C ILE A 70 -4.91 -0.65 19.46
N GLY A 71 -4.84 -0.68 20.79
CA GLY A 71 -3.78 -0.03 21.56
C GLY A 71 -3.92 1.49 21.62
N GLY A 72 -3.28 2.09 22.63
CA GLY A 72 -3.28 3.56 22.87
C GLY A 72 -4.64 4.11 23.30
N GLY A 73 -4.67 5.37 23.76
CA GLY A 73 -5.90 6.16 23.93
C GLY A 73 -7.01 5.58 24.83
N GLY A 74 -6.69 4.63 25.74
CA GLY A 74 -7.69 3.91 26.54
C GLY A 74 -8.32 2.69 25.84
N HIS A 75 -7.93 2.38 24.61
CA HIS A 75 -8.38 1.19 23.90
C HIS A 75 -7.68 -0.10 24.38
N PRO A 76 -8.29 -1.28 24.18
CA PRO A 76 -7.69 -2.57 24.52
C PRO A 76 -6.30 -2.76 23.90
N LYS A 77 -5.43 -3.47 24.61
CA LYS A 77 -4.03 -3.67 24.22
C LYS A 77 -3.96 -4.50 22.93
N ALA A 78 -2.98 -4.19 22.08
CA ALA A 78 -2.63 -5.06 20.98
C ALA A 78 -2.20 -6.45 21.51
N SER A 79 -2.71 -7.49 20.87
CA SER A 79 -2.25 -8.86 21.06
C SER A 79 -0.80 -8.99 20.61
N SER A 80 -0.09 -9.98 21.18
CA SER A 80 1.28 -10.31 20.81
C SER A 80 1.33 -11.72 20.24
N ASP A 81 2.05 -11.91 19.13
CA ASP A 81 2.28 -13.22 18.53
C ASP A 81 2.93 -14.23 19.49
N ARG A 82 3.72 -13.74 20.45
CA ARG A 82 4.42 -14.59 21.43
C ARG A 82 3.52 -15.02 22.59
N ALA A 83 2.67 -14.11 23.07
CA ALA A 83 1.74 -14.40 24.17
C ALA A 83 0.43 -15.04 23.67
N CYS A 84 0.17 -14.95 22.35
CA CYS A 84 -0.94 -15.56 21.66
C CYS A 84 -2.31 -15.20 22.25
N GLN A 85 -2.52 -14.00 22.81
CA GLN A 85 -3.75 -13.70 23.56
C GLN A 85 -5.01 -13.93 22.72
N ILE A 86 -5.04 -13.31 21.53
CA ILE A 86 -6.03 -13.55 20.48
C ILE A 86 -5.42 -13.18 19.11
N GLN A 87 -5.61 -14.00 18.10
CA GLN A 87 -5.15 -13.76 16.73
C GLN A 87 -6.11 -14.41 15.74
N GLY A 88 -6.22 -13.86 14.53
CA GLY A 88 -7.05 -14.46 13.51
C GLY A 88 -6.78 -13.95 12.10
N TYR A 89 -7.38 -14.62 11.13
CA TYR A 89 -7.31 -14.29 9.71
C TYR A 89 -8.66 -14.59 9.02
N ALA A 90 -8.84 -14.01 7.84
CA ALA A 90 -10.01 -14.21 7.00
C ALA A 90 -9.74 -15.20 5.85
N SER A 91 -10.79 -15.88 5.38
CA SER A 91 -10.70 -16.86 4.29
C SER A 91 -10.47 -16.25 2.91
N ALA A 92 -10.68 -14.94 2.75
CA ALA A 92 -10.51 -14.18 1.52
C ALA A 92 -10.00 -12.76 1.80
N THR A 93 -9.38 -12.13 0.80
CA THR A 93 -8.97 -10.71 0.85
C THR A 93 -10.11 -9.77 0.48
N SER A 94 -11.09 -10.28 -0.27
CA SER A 94 -12.27 -9.56 -0.72
C SER A 94 -13.46 -10.52 -0.83
N VAL A 95 -14.67 -9.98 -0.66
CA VAL A 95 -15.95 -10.66 -0.88
C VAL A 95 -16.98 -9.66 -1.40
N GLY A 96 -17.92 -10.08 -2.22
CA GLY A 96 -19.06 -9.30 -2.71
C GLY A 96 -20.32 -9.58 -1.90
N HIS A 97 -21.42 -8.93 -2.28
CA HIS A 97 -22.73 -9.18 -1.68
C HIS A 97 -23.16 -10.63 -1.87
N GLY A 98 -23.77 -11.21 -0.84
CA GLY A 98 -24.26 -12.59 -0.87
C GLY A 98 -23.17 -13.65 -0.73
N GLU A 99 -21.90 -13.32 -0.98
CA GLU A 99 -20.75 -14.16 -0.68
C GLU A 99 -20.52 -14.25 0.84
N THR A 100 -19.75 -15.25 1.27
CA THR A 100 -19.43 -15.50 2.68
C THR A 100 -17.95 -15.32 2.93
N ILE A 101 -17.61 -14.61 4.01
CA ILE A 101 -16.26 -14.56 4.55
C ILE A 101 -16.21 -15.32 5.87
N ASP A 102 -15.19 -16.18 6.01
CA ASP A 102 -14.96 -16.97 7.21
C ASP A 102 -13.78 -16.38 8.00
N PHE A 103 -13.93 -16.35 9.32
CA PHE A 103 -12.90 -15.92 10.24
C PHE A 103 -12.39 -17.10 11.06
N HIS A 104 -11.07 -17.22 11.13
CA HIS A 104 -10.35 -18.28 11.81
C HIS A 104 -9.59 -17.66 12.98
N VAL A 105 -9.89 -18.08 14.21
CA VAL A 105 -9.35 -17.44 15.43
C VAL A 105 -8.70 -18.45 16.38
N SER A 106 -7.57 -18.05 16.93
CA SER A 106 -6.84 -18.73 18.01
C SER A 106 -6.74 -17.82 19.23
N VAL A 107 -6.88 -18.41 20.42
CA VAL A 107 -6.70 -17.73 21.71
C VAL A 107 -5.72 -18.50 22.59
N GLY A 108 -4.92 -17.82 23.39
CA GLY A 108 -3.80 -18.42 24.10
C GLY A 108 -4.21 -19.42 25.18
N SER A 109 -5.32 -19.13 25.86
CA SER A 109 -6.02 -20.02 26.78
C SER A 109 -7.47 -20.16 26.34
N GLY A 110 -8.12 -21.29 26.64
CA GLY A 110 -9.54 -21.49 26.34
C GLY A 110 -10.38 -20.41 27.00
N GLN A 111 -10.95 -19.52 26.20
CA GLN A 111 -11.72 -18.38 26.68
C GLN A 111 -12.76 -17.96 25.64
N ARG A 112 -13.75 -17.18 26.07
CA ARG A 112 -14.69 -16.56 25.13
C ARG A 112 -14.06 -15.33 24.47
N TYR A 113 -14.60 -14.95 23.31
CA TYR A 113 -14.22 -13.72 22.60
C TYR A 113 -15.39 -13.27 21.70
N LYS A 114 -15.25 -12.10 21.08
CA LYS A 114 -16.18 -11.59 20.05
C LYS A 114 -15.41 -11.11 18.82
N ILE A 115 -16.09 -11.09 17.68
CA ILE A 115 -15.62 -10.50 16.43
C ILE A 115 -16.54 -9.33 16.10
N ALA A 116 -16.00 -8.12 15.99
CA ALA A 116 -16.73 -6.93 15.55
C ALA A 116 -16.19 -6.51 14.17
N VAL A 117 -17.07 -6.29 13.21
CA VAL A 117 -16.71 -5.89 11.85
C VAL A 117 -17.03 -4.42 11.65
N PHE A 118 -16.03 -3.67 11.23
CA PHE A 118 -16.11 -2.24 10.98
C PHE A 118 -15.85 -1.95 9.50
N ARG A 119 -16.60 -1.01 8.91
CA ARG A 119 -16.26 -0.42 7.61
C ARG A 119 -15.38 0.81 7.87
N VAL A 120 -14.19 0.86 7.28
CA VAL A 120 -13.26 1.99 7.36
C VAL A 120 -13.75 3.10 6.43
N GLY A 121 -13.65 4.36 6.86
CA GLY A 121 -14.18 5.54 6.16
C GLY A 121 -14.01 6.81 7.00
N ASP A 122 -14.60 7.93 6.61
CA ASP A 122 -14.45 9.18 7.35
C ASP A 122 -15.27 9.19 8.66
N TYR A 123 -16.60 9.04 8.54
CA TYR A 123 -17.59 9.07 9.62
C TYR A 123 -17.39 10.21 10.63
N GLY A 124 -17.19 11.44 10.13
CA GLY A 124 -16.97 12.61 10.97
C GLY A 124 -15.64 12.54 11.73
N GLY A 125 -14.61 11.95 11.12
CA GLY A 125 -13.29 11.76 11.70
C GLY A 125 -13.15 10.57 12.66
N LYS A 126 -14.18 9.74 12.85
CA LYS A 126 -14.09 8.53 13.70
C LYS A 126 -13.33 7.38 13.01
N GLY A 127 -13.16 7.43 11.69
CA GLY A 127 -12.30 6.51 10.94
C GLY A 127 -12.94 5.16 10.60
N ALA A 128 -14.04 4.78 11.26
CA ALA A 128 -14.82 3.61 10.89
C ALA A 128 -16.25 3.66 11.44
N ARG A 129 -17.09 2.74 10.96
CA ARG A 129 -18.43 2.47 11.47
C ARG A 129 -18.59 1.00 11.80
N LEU A 130 -19.13 0.70 12.98
CA LEU A 130 -19.48 -0.66 13.36
C LEU A 130 -20.64 -1.16 12.48
N ARG A 131 -20.46 -2.32 11.84
CA ARG A 131 -21.47 -2.93 10.97
C ARG A 131 -22.19 -4.08 11.65
N VAL A 132 -21.42 -4.96 12.30
CA VAL A 132 -21.98 -6.13 13.00
C VAL A 132 -21.01 -6.61 14.07
N THR A 133 -21.55 -7.22 15.12
CA THR A 133 -20.77 -7.96 16.13
C THR A 133 -21.31 -9.38 16.23
N SER A 134 -20.41 -10.36 16.27
CA SER A 134 -20.77 -11.76 16.47
C SER A 134 -21.40 -11.96 17.86
N ARG A 135 -22.11 -13.09 18.04
CA ARG A 135 -22.35 -13.63 19.39
C ARG A 135 -21.02 -13.91 20.11
N SER A 136 -21.07 -14.14 21.41
CA SER A 136 -19.89 -14.63 22.15
C SER A 136 -19.49 -16.02 21.65
N LEU A 137 -18.26 -16.14 21.16
CA LEU A 137 -17.67 -17.36 20.61
C LEU A 137 -16.75 -18.02 21.63
N GLN A 138 -16.69 -19.35 21.63
CA GLN A 138 -15.74 -20.09 22.46
C GLN A 138 -14.45 -20.33 21.69
N GLY A 139 -13.36 -19.75 22.17
CA GLY A 139 -12.02 -19.92 21.60
C GLY A 139 -11.26 -21.07 22.23
N LYS A 140 -10.34 -21.63 21.45
CA LYS A 140 -9.31 -22.59 21.88
C LYS A 140 -7.99 -22.20 21.24
N ARG A 141 -6.89 -22.60 21.88
CA ARG A 141 -5.56 -22.46 21.29
C ARG A 141 -5.43 -23.34 20.08
N ARG A 142 -4.95 -22.78 18.97
CA ARG A 142 -4.65 -23.48 17.73
C ARG A 142 -3.14 -23.67 17.56
N PRO A 143 -2.69 -24.79 16.98
CA PRO A 143 -1.28 -25.01 16.67
C PRO A 143 -0.73 -23.91 15.76
N LEU A 144 0.53 -23.52 15.99
CA LEU A 144 1.27 -22.71 15.04
C LEU A 144 1.88 -23.64 13.99
N PRO A 145 1.75 -23.34 12.69
CA PRO A 145 2.37 -24.15 11.65
C PRO A 145 3.90 -24.05 11.74
N LYS A 146 4.57 -25.12 11.32
CA LYS A 146 6.02 -25.07 11.07
C LYS A 146 6.25 -24.49 9.67
N PRO A 147 7.34 -23.71 9.45
CA PRO A 147 7.70 -23.27 8.11
C PRO A 147 7.93 -24.48 7.20
N ASP A 148 7.38 -24.45 6.00
CA ASP A 148 7.69 -25.42 4.95
C ASP A 148 9.21 -25.44 4.68
N PRO A 149 9.87 -26.60 4.66
CA PRO A 149 11.32 -26.68 4.58
C PRO A 149 11.89 -26.18 3.24
N ALA A 150 11.13 -26.28 2.14
CA ALA A 150 11.59 -25.87 0.82
C ALA A 150 11.33 -24.38 0.54
N THR A 151 10.18 -23.87 1.00
CA THR A 151 9.66 -22.56 0.63
C THR A 151 9.57 -21.59 1.80
N GLY A 152 9.66 -22.05 3.04
CA GLY A 152 9.48 -21.24 4.24
C GLY A 152 8.03 -20.79 4.48
N ALA A 153 7.06 -21.26 3.70
CA ALA A 153 5.66 -20.89 3.86
C ALA A 153 5.10 -21.33 5.21
N LEU A 154 4.28 -20.47 5.80
CA LEU A 154 3.49 -20.76 7.01
C LEU A 154 2.03 -20.71 6.63
N VAL A 155 1.33 -21.84 6.75
CA VAL A 155 -0.09 -21.99 6.38
C VAL A 155 -0.83 -22.53 7.60
N CYS A 156 -1.82 -21.80 8.09
CA CYS A 156 -2.68 -22.27 9.16
C CYS A 156 -3.83 -23.13 8.60
N ASP A 157 -4.22 -24.12 9.37
CA ASP A 157 -5.37 -25.01 9.13
C ASP A 157 -6.45 -24.81 10.22
N TRP A 158 -6.52 -23.61 10.80
CA TRP A 158 -7.42 -23.35 11.91
C TRP A 158 -8.87 -23.53 11.44
N PRO A 159 -9.77 -24.15 12.21
CA PRO A 159 -11.16 -24.31 11.80
C PRO A 159 -11.88 -22.96 11.78
N VAL A 160 -12.90 -22.86 10.92
CA VAL A 160 -13.80 -21.71 10.86
C VAL A 160 -14.38 -21.48 12.24
N SER A 161 -14.27 -20.24 12.72
CA SER A 161 -14.79 -19.84 14.02
C SER A 161 -16.09 -19.04 13.91
N TRP A 162 -16.22 -18.26 12.84
CA TRP A 162 -17.44 -17.53 12.51
C TRP A 162 -17.49 -17.25 11.01
N SER A 163 -18.66 -17.44 10.42
CA SER A 163 -18.95 -17.12 9.03
C SER A 163 -19.88 -15.92 8.96
N LEU A 164 -19.59 -14.98 8.07
CA LEU A 164 -20.40 -13.81 7.80
C LEU A 164 -20.78 -13.79 6.32
N ARG A 165 -22.07 -13.98 6.04
CA ARG A 165 -22.62 -13.71 4.72
C ARG A 165 -22.80 -12.21 4.54
N ILE A 166 -22.23 -11.63 3.50
CA ILE A 166 -22.25 -10.18 3.28
C ILE A 166 -23.65 -9.74 2.87
N PRO A 167 -24.33 -8.89 3.68
CA PRO A 167 -25.65 -8.36 3.32
C PRO A 167 -25.58 -7.42 2.12
N SER A 168 -26.63 -7.38 1.30
CA SER A 168 -26.74 -6.48 0.13
C SER A 168 -26.76 -4.99 0.48
N GLY A 169 -27.14 -4.62 1.71
CA GLY A 169 -27.12 -3.23 2.19
C GLY A 169 -25.75 -2.74 2.69
N TRP A 170 -24.68 -3.51 2.50
CA TRP A 170 -23.33 -3.08 2.82
C TRP A 170 -22.70 -2.43 1.60
N ILE A 171 -22.24 -1.19 1.70
CA ILE A 171 -21.55 -0.58 0.55
C ILE A 171 -20.09 -1.04 0.46
N SER A 172 -19.48 -0.86 -0.71
CA SER A 172 -18.08 -1.20 -0.94
C SER A 172 -17.17 -0.44 0.04
N GLY A 173 -16.07 -1.09 0.46
CA GLY A 173 -15.19 -0.52 1.46
C GLY A 173 -14.01 -1.42 1.80
N LEU A 174 -13.00 -0.82 2.44
CA LEU A 174 -12.11 -1.56 3.32
C LEU A 174 -12.86 -1.85 4.63
N TYR A 175 -12.85 -3.10 5.06
CA TYR A 175 -13.44 -3.55 6.31
C TYR A 175 -12.37 -4.16 7.20
N GLN A 176 -12.59 -4.07 8.51
CA GLN A 176 -11.71 -4.63 9.53
C GLN A 176 -12.53 -5.49 10.49
N ALA A 177 -12.19 -6.77 10.60
CA ALA A 177 -12.70 -7.65 11.63
C ALA A 177 -11.78 -7.57 12.85
N VAL A 178 -12.29 -7.07 13.97
CA VAL A 178 -11.58 -6.91 15.24
C VAL A 178 -11.98 -8.04 16.19
N PHE A 179 -11.00 -8.83 16.60
CA PHE A 179 -11.14 -9.92 17.55
C PHE A 179 -10.82 -9.40 18.95
N THR A 180 -11.75 -9.51 19.89
CA THR A 180 -11.57 -9.01 21.27
C THR A 180 -11.78 -10.13 22.29
N THR A 181 -10.84 -10.32 23.21
CA THR A 181 -10.95 -11.28 24.32
C THR A 181 -12.15 -10.96 25.22
N ALA A 182 -12.73 -11.96 25.91
CA ALA A 182 -13.92 -11.75 26.74
C ALA A 182 -13.74 -10.73 27.87
N ASP A 183 -12.52 -10.61 28.41
CA ASP A 183 -12.18 -9.62 29.42
C ASP A 183 -11.98 -8.20 28.85
N GLY A 184 -12.10 -8.04 27.53
CA GLY A 184 -11.90 -6.78 26.82
C GLY A 184 -10.45 -6.28 26.80
N LYS A 185 -9.48 -7.05 27.30
CA LYS A 185 -8.10 -6.54 27.49
C LYS A 185 -7.26 -6.58 26.24
N TYR A 186 -7.47 -7.54 25.35
CA TYR A 186 -6.62 -7.76 24.18
C TYR A 186 -7.42 -7.78 22.88
N ARG A 187 -6.84 -7.15 21.85
CA ARG A 187 -7.37 -7.10 20.50
C ARG A 187 -6.33 -7.48 19.45
N SER A 188 -6.80 -8.11 18.39
CA SER A 188 -6.13 -8.16 17.10
C SER A 188 -7.15 -7.99 15.98
N CYS A 189 -6.73 -7.83 14.74
CA CYS A 189 -7.64 -7.71 13.61
C CYS A 189 -7.17 -8.42 12.35
N THR A 190 -8.04 -8.43 11.34
CA THR A 190 -7.68 -8.72 9.95
C THR A 190 -8.52 -7.85 9.02
N PRO A 191 -7.92 -7.20 8.00
CA PRO A 191 -8.66 -6.46 7.00
C PRO A 191 -9.18 -7.36 5.89
N PHE A 192 -10.26 -6.94 5.25
CA PHE A 192 -10.78 -7.51 4.00
C PHE A 192 -11.56 -6.43 3.26
N VAL A 193 -11.80 -6.63 1.97
CA VAL A 193 -12.59 -5.70 1.14
C VAL A 193 -14.00 -6.25 0.94
N VAL A 194 -14.99 -5.37 1.03
CA VAL A 194 -16.33 -5.66 0.50
C VAL A 194 -16.46 -4.98 -0.86
N ARG A 195 -16.79 -5.76 -1.88
CA ARG A 195 -16.87 -5.34 -3.28
C ARG A 195 -18.32 -5.06 -3.67
N GLU A 196 -18.46 -4.19 -4.66
CA GLU A 196 -19.71 -3.97 -5.40
C GLU A 196 -19.40 -4.04 -6.91
N PRO A 197 -19.13 -5.24 -7.46
CA PRO A 197 -18.61 -5.37 -8.84
C PRO A 197 -19.58 -4.85 -9.92
N ASP A 198 -20.87 -4.75 -9.59
CA ASP A 198 -21.91 -4.23 -10.48
C ASP A 198 -22.02 -2.69 -10.46
N ARG A 199 -21.46 -2.04 -9.43
CA ARG A 199 -21.50 -0.59 -9.28
C ARG A 199 -20.38 0.06 -10.08
N ALA A 200 -20.73 0.94 -11.02
CA ALA A 200 -19.79 1.88 -11.59
C ALA A 200 -19.66 3.10 -10.67
N SER A 201 -18.44 3.40 -10.22
CA SER A 201 -18.10 4.63 -9.52
C SER A 201 -17.05 5.41 -10.31
N ASP A 202 -16.86 6.70 -10.01
CA ASP A 202 -15.80 7.46 -10.64
C ASP A 202 -14.41 6.87 -10.31
N LEU A 203 -14.20 6.50 -9.05
CA LEU A 203 -12.93 5.99 -8.54
C LEU A 203 -13.04 4.52 -8.12
N LEU A 204 -12.01 3.73 -8.44
CA LEU A 204 -11.72 2.44 -7.81
C LEU A 204 -10.45 2.57 -6.96
N VAL A 205 -10.50 2.19 -5.69
CA VAL A 205 -9.30 2.09 -4.83
C VAL A 205 -8.90 0.62 -4.70
N VAL A 206 -7.65 0.33 -5.01
CA VAL A 206 -7.10 -1.03 -4.95
C VAL A 206 -6.12 -1.16 -3.80
N LEU A 207 -6.38 -2.12 -2.91
CA LEU A 207 -5.60 -2.34 -1.68
C LEU A 207 -4.53 -3.42 -1.90
N PRO A 208 -3.27 -3.18 -1.50
CA PRO A 208 -2.13 -4.02 -1.88
C PRO A 208 -1.95 -5.25 -0.97
N PHE A 209 -2.95 -6.14 -0.93
CA PHE A 209 -2.93 -7.35 -0.10
C PHE A 209 -1.74 -8.29 -0.38
N THR A 210 -1.26 -8.33 -1.63
CA THR A 210 -0.01 -9.01 -2.01
C THR A 210 1.19 -8.42 -1.27
N THR A 211 1.34 -7.09 -1.26
CA THR A 211 2.41 -6.41 -0.52
C THR A 211 2.26 -6.56 0.99
N TYR A 212 1.04 -6.47 1.53
CA TYR A 212 0.78 -6.76 2.94
C TYR A 212 1.29 -8.15 3.35
N GLN A 213 1.02 -9.18 2.55
CA GLN A 213 1.51 -10.53 2.85
C GLN A 213 3.02 -10.71 2.61
N ALA A 214 3.58 -10.04 1.60
CA ALA A 214 5.01 -10.07 1.34
C ALA A 214 5.84 -9.61 2.55
N TYR A 215 5.33 -8.63 3.29
CA TYR A 215 5.98 -8.07 4.47
C TYR A 215 5.50 -8.66 5.80
N ASN A 216 4.48 -9.51 5.80
CA ASN A 216 3.92 -10.10 7.01
C ASN A 216 4.89 -11.11 7.67
N MET A 217 5.58 -10.66 8.74
CA MET A 217 6.53 -11.44 9.56
C MET A 217 5.87 -12.42 10.54
N TRP A 218 4.56 -12.66 10.42
CA TRP A 218 3.86 -13.50 11.38
C TRP A 218 4.39 -14.95 11.39
N PRO A 219 4.53 -15.58 12.58
CA PRO A 219 4.44 -14.94 13.89
C PRO A 219 5.77 -14.27 14.28
N LYS A 220 5.73 -13.07 14.87
CA LYS A 220 6.86 -12.41 15.54
C LYS A 220 7.18 -13.07 16.89
N ASP A 221 7.44 -14.38 16.86
CA ASP A 221 7.67 -15.24 18.02
C ASP A 221 9.15 -15.50 18.32
N LYS A 222 10.06 -14.88 17.54
CA LYS A 222 11.52 -15.10 17.58
C LYS A 222 11.95 -16.51 17.16
N ARG A 223 11.12 -17.26 16.43
CA ARG A 223 11.43 -18.65 16.05
C ARG A 223 10.99 -19.00 14.64
N ASN A 224 9.70 -18.86 14.35
CA ASN A 224 9.08 -19.41 13.15
C ASN A 224 8.75 -18.34 12.11
N GLY A 225 8.50 -17.10 12.53
CA GLY A 225 8.08 -16.01 11.64
C GLY A 225 9.01 -15.79 10.44
N LYS A 226 8.38 -15.72 9.26
CA LYS A 226 9.04 -15.45 7.99
C LYS A 226 8.14 -14.67 7.04
N ASN A 227 8.75 -13.82 6.24
CA ASN A 227 8.14 -13.11 5.13
C ASN A 227 9.06 -13.19 3.89
N LEU A 228 8.76 -12.48 2.80
CA LEU A 228 9.57 -12.53 1.58
C LEU A 228 10.94 -11.83 1.69
N TYR A 229 11.26 -11.21 2.84
CA TYR A 229 12.52 -10.52 3.09
C TYR A 229 13.37 -11.13 4.20
N ARG A 230 12.74 -11.72 5.22
CA ARG A 230 13.41 -12.06 6.48
C ARG A 230 12.83 -13.31 7.12
N GLY A 231 13.63 -13.89 8.00
CA GLY A 231 13.26 -14.94 8.93
C GLY A 231 14.10 -14.87 10.20
N TYR A 232 13.80 -15.71 11.18
CA TYR A 232 14.55 -15.75 12.43
C TYR A 232 15.80 -16.64 12.34
N THR A 233 16.90 -16.18 12.95
CA THR A 233 18.07 -17.01 13.24
C THR A 233 17.74 -18.01 14.35
N LYS A 234 18.61 -19.02 14.56
CA LYS A 234 18.47 -19.96 15.69
C LYS A 234 18.49 -19.28 17.07
N LYS A 235 19.07 -18.08 17.18
CA LYS A 235 19.11 -17.27 18.41
C LYS A 235 17.86 -16.40 18.60
N GLY A 236 16.95 -16.38 17.63
CA GLY A 236 15.72 -15.59 17.65
C GLY A 236 15.90 -14.11 17.28
N GLU A 237 16.99 -13.80 16.59
CA GLU A 237 17.23 -12.49 15.97
C GLU A 237 16.62 -12.48 14.57
N ILE A 238 16.19 -11.31 14.08
CA ILE A 238 15.74 -11.18 12.69
C ILE A 238 16.97 -11.20 11.78
N GLY A 239 17.09 -12.24 10.95
CA GLY A 239 18.14 -12.38 9.96
C GLY A 239 17.86 -11.65 8.64
N GLY A 240 18.70 -11.93 7.66
CA GLY A 240 18.61 -11.35 6.33
C GLY A 240 17.77 -12.18 5.35
N THR A 241 17.93 -11.83 4.07
CA THR A 241 17.26 -12.47 2.93
C THR A 241 17.60 -13.94 2.74
N GLU A 242 18.66 -14.45 3.36
CA GLU A 242 19.01 -15.87 3.36
C GLU A 242 18.06 -16.73 4.21
N LEU A 243 17.33 -16.14 5.16
CA LEU A 243 16.39 -16.85 6.05
C LEU A 243 14.92 -16.67 5.68
N ARG A 244 14.64 -15.86 4.65
CA ARG A 244 13.29 -15.51 4.18
C ARG A 244 12.46 -16.71 3.74
N ALA A 245 11.18 -16.47 3.52
CA ALA A 245 10.33 -17.36 2.75
C ALA A 245 10.44 -17.05 1.23
N PHE A 246 10.25 -18.07 0.42
CA PHE A 246 10.00 -17.98 -1.03
C PHE A 246 8.51 -17.92 -1.35
N LYS A 247 7.66 -18.41 -0.44
CA LYS A 247 6.20 -18.35 -0.55
C LYS A 247 5.58 -17.83 0.75
N VAL A 248 4.53 -17.04 0.65
CA VAL A 248 3.72 -16.56 1.79
C VAL A 248 2.26 -16.90 1.57
N SER A 249 1.52 -17.13 2.66
CA SER A 249 0.11 -17.53 2.59
C SER A 249 -0.83 -16.41 3.03
N PHE A 250 -2.05 -16.42 2.49
CA PHE A 250 -3.18 -15.63 2.99
C PHE A 250 -3.95 -16.34 4.11
N ASP A 251 -3.70 -17.64 4.34
CA ASP A 251 -4.30 -18.42 5.42
C ASP A 251 -3.47 -18.32 6.71
N ARG A 252 -3.18 -17.09 7.13
CA ARG A 252 -2.43 -16.79 8.36
C ARG A 252 -2.73 -15.38 8.87
N PRO A 253 -2.64 -15.13 10.19
CA PRO A 253 -2.79 -13.78 10.73
C PRO A 253 -1.72 -12.82 10.21
N TYR A 254 -2.01 -11.53 10.30
CA TYR A 254 -0.98 -10.49 10.26
C TYR A 254 -0.28 -10.37 11.61
N ALA A 255 1.01 -10.05 11.61
CA ALA A 255 1.81 -9.99 12.82
C ALA A 255 1.33 -8.91 13.82
N GLY A 256 1.52 -9.17 15.12
CA GLY A 256 1.21 -8.23 16.20
C GLY A 256 -0.29 -7.98 16.37
N SER A 257 -0.71 -6.72 16.22
CA SER A 257 -2.12 -6.32 16.30
C SER A 257 -2.96 -6.84 15.14
N GLY A 258 -2.35 -7.41 14.09
CA GLY A 258 -3.07 -7.84 12.90
C GLY A 258 -3.33 -6.72 11.88
N VAL A 259 -2.82 -5.51 12.14
CA VAL A 259 -2.80 -4.41 11.18
C VAL A 259 -1.64 -4.65 10.21
N PRO A 260 -1.87 -4.70 8.88
CA PRO A 260 -0.79 -4.80 7.91
C PRO A 260 0.20 -3.63 7.99
N ASN A 261 1.45 -3.89 7.60
CA ASN A 261 2.43 -2.83 7.44
C ASN A 261 1.94 -1.82 6.38
N TRP A 262 2.06 -0.54 6.71
CA TRP A 262 1.71 0.61 5.86
C TRP A 262 0.23 0.81 5.52
N LEU A 263 -0.69 0.13 6.21
CA LEU A 263 -2.13 0.36 6.05
C LEU A 263 -2.53 1.84 6.23
N GLN A 264 -1.76 2.62 6.99
CA GLN A 264 -1.96 4.06 7.16
C GLN A 264 -1.85 4.88 5.86
N LEU A 265 -1.09 4.39 4.86
CA LEU A 265 -1.02 5.04 3.55
C LEU A 265 -2.37 4.93 2.83
N ASP A 266 -2.94 3.72 2.84
CA ASP A 266 -4.23 3.45 2.21
C ASP A 266 -5.36 4.17 2.95
N THR A 267 -5.42 4.01 4.27
CA THR A 267 -6.51 4.59 5.09
C THR A 267 -6.50 6.12 5.11
N GLY A 268 -5.33 6.76 4.95
CA GLY A 268 -5.23 8.20 4.74
C GLY A 268 -5.97 8.66 3.48
N PHE A 269 -5.71 8.02 2.34
CA PHE A 269 -6.43 8.34 1.09
C PHE A 269 -7.91 7.98 1.19
N ILE A 270 -8.27 6.83 1.76
CA ILE A 270 -9.67 6.40 1.94
C ILE A 270 -10.46 7.48 2.67
N ARG A 271 -9.96 7.91 3.84
CA ARG A 271 -10.64 8.91 4.67
C ARG A 271 -10.72 10.26 3.97
N TRP A 272 -9.63 10.67 3.32
CA TRP A 272 -9.63 11.91 2.53
C TRP A 272 -10.67 11.87 1.40
N ALA A 273 -10.71 10.80 0.61
CA ALA A 273 -11.62 10.66 -0.52
C ALA A 273 -13.08 10.62 -0.07
N GLU A 274 -13.38 9.87 0.99
CA GLU A 274 -14.73 9.79 1.56
C GLU A 274 -15.18 11.11 2.20
N ARG A 275 -14.30 11.81 2.92
CA ARG A 275 -14.59 13.15 3.46
C ARG A 275 -14.86 14.17 2.37
N ALA A 276 -14.12 14.08 1.27
CA ALA A 276 -14.36 14.89 0.08
C ALA A 276 -15.60 14.44 -0.71
N GLY A 277 -16.33 13.42 -0.23
CA GLY A 277 -17.56 12.90 -0.82
C GLY A 277 -17.37 12.22 -2.18
N ARG A 278 -16.13 11.84 -2.52
CA ARG A 278 -15.81 11.24 -3.83
C ARG A 278 -16.57 9.94 -4.02
N ASP A 279 -17.04 9.71 -5.24
CA ASP A 279 -17.67 8.45 -5.59
C ASP A 279 -16.61 7.35 -5.77
N VAL A 280 -16.50 6.47 -4.76
CA VAL A 280 -15.45 5.46 -4.68
C VAL A 280 -16.00 4.07 -4.36
N THR A 281 -15.41 3.07 -5.00
CA THR A 281 -15.51 1.64 -4.63
C THR A 281 -14.13 1.06 -4.40
N TYR A 282 -14.07 -0.16 -3.85
CA TYR A 282 -12.84 -0.77 -3.35
C TYR A 282 -12.66 -2.19 -3.88
N ALA A 283 -11.41 -2.54 -4.15
CA ALA A 283 -10.98 -3.87 -4.54
C ALA A 283 -9.67 -4.25 -3.83
N SER A 284 -9.43 -5.53 -3.64
CA SER A 284 -8.11 -6.04 -3.26
C SER A 284 -7.25 -6.27 -4.50
N SER A 285 -5.93 -6.32 -4.32
CA SER A 285 -4.98 -6.68 -5.39
C SER A 285 -5.31 -8.02 -6.06
N LEU A 286 -5.94 -8.96 -5.33
CA LEU A 286 -6.36 -10.25 -5.90
C LEU A 286 -7.57 -10.14 -6.81
N ASP A 287 -8.42 -9.13 -6.64
CA ASP A 287 -9.52 -8.90 -7.58
C ASP A 287 -9.01 -8.45 -8.95
N LEU A 288 -7.92 -7.67 -8.99
CA LEU A 288 -7.22 -7.34 -10.23
C LEU A 288 -6.49 -8.56 -10.83
N HIS A 289 -5.91 -9.41 -9.99
CA HIS A 289 -5.26 -10.65 -10.43
C HIS A 289 -6.26 -11.61 -11.10
N GLU A 290 -7.42 -11.79 -10.47
CA GLU A 290 -8.47 -12.71 -10.92
C GLU A 290 -9.33 -12.12 -12.05
N GLY A 291 -9.27 -10.81 -12.27
CA GLY A 291 -10.12 -10.11 -13.23
C GLY A 291 -11.58 -10.02 -12.79
N THR A 292 -11.85 -10.11 -11.48
CA THR A 292 -13.21 -10.02 -10.93
C THR A 292 -13.74 -8.58 -10.91
N VAL A 293 -12.85 -7.60 -11.13
CA VAL A 293 -13.19 -6.19 -11.27
C VAL A 293 -12.99 -5.76 -12.71
N ASP A 294 -14.08 -5.27 -13.33
CA ASP A 294 -14.01 -4.65 -14.64
C ASP A 294 -13.49 -3.21 -14.52
N THR A 295 -12.19 -3.05 -14.78
CA THR A 295 -11.49 -1.77 -14.71
C THR A 295 -12.04 -0.72 -15.67
N SER A 296 -12.78 -1.12 -16.71
CA SER A 296 -13.36 -0.18 -17.68
C SER A 296 -14.56 0.60 -17.17
N LYS A 297 -15.17 0.18 -16.04
CA LYS A 297 -16.31 0.85 -15.40
C LYS A 297 -15.94 2.12 -14.65
N TYR A 298 -14.66 2.31 -14.34
CA TYR A 298 -14.16 3.42 -13.54
C TYR A 298 -13.46 4.44 -14.43
N LYS A 299 -13.52 5.71 -14.05
CA LYS A 299 -12.73 6.75 -14.72
C LYS A 299 -11.27 6.66 -14.30
N ALA A 300 -11.02 6.41 -13.01
CA ALA A 300 -9.68 6.32 -12.46
C ALA A 300 -9.52 5.20 -11.42
N ILE A 301 -8.32 4.62 -11.37
CA ILE A 301 -7.94 3.57 -10.42
C ILE A 301 -6.80 4.09 -9.56
N TYR A 302 -6.99 4.07 -8.25
CA TYR A 302 -6.05 4.58 -7.26
C TYR A 302 -5.38 3.46 -6.49
N PHE A 303 -4.06 3.55 -6.39
CA PHE A 303 -3.16 2.71 -5.60
C PHE A 303 -2.51 3.61 -4.54
N PRO A 304 -3.18 3.83 -3.39
CA PRO A 304 -2.74 4.82 -2.42
C PRO A 304 -1.58 4.34 -1.55
N GLY A 305 -1.54 3.05 -1.23
CA GLY A 305 -0.49 2.44 -0.41
C GLY A 305 0.77 2.06 -1.18
N HIS A 306 1.71 1.46 -0.46
CA HIS A 306 2.91 0.87 -1.05
C HIS A 306 2.55 -0.43 -1.77
N ASP A 307 2.56 -0.41 -3.10
CA ASP A 307 2.08 -1.50 -3.93
C ASP A 307 3.21 -2.19 -4.74
N GLU A 308 4.13 -2.82 -4.02
CA GLU A 308 5.40 -3.36 -4.54
C GLU A 308 5.24 -4.69 -5.31
N TYR A 309 4.28 -5.54 -4.94
CA TYR A 309 4.21 -6.94 -5.38
C TYR A 309 3.04 -7.23 -6.31
N TRP A 310 3.34 -7.41 -7.60
CA TRP A 310 2.34 -7.50 -8.66
C TRP A 310 2.43 -8.81 -9.44
N SER A 311 1.27 -9.42 -9.69
CA SER A 311 1.17 -10.57 -10.61
C SER A 311 1.02 -10.11 -12.05
N LYS A 312 1.25 -11.02 -13.00
CA LYS A 312 0.94 -10.75 -14.41
C LYS A 312 -0.51 -10.31 -14.61
N GLY A 313 -1.48 -10.98 -13.97
CA GLY A 313 -2.89 -10.62 -14.08
C GLY A 313 -3.18 -9.18 -13.65
N MET A 314 -2.53 -8.71 -12.58
CA MET A 314 -2.66 -7.31 -12.13
C MET A 314 -2.05 -6.33 -13.14
N MET A 315 -0.85 -6.64 -13.66
CA MET A 315 -0.19 -5.83 -14.69
C MET A 315 -1.05 -5.74 -15.97
N ASP A 316 -1.61 -6.86 -16.41
CA ASP A 316 -2.48 -6.93 -17.58
C ASP A 316 -3.77 -6.11 -17.36
N SER A 317 -4.39 -6.20 -16.17
CA SER A 317 -5.58 -5.43 -15.80
C SER A 317 -5.31 -3.91 -15.81
N ALA A 318 -4.15 -3.47 -15.31
CA ALA A 318 -3.75 -2.06 -15.34
C ALA A 318 -3.46 -1.57 -16.77
N LYS A 319 -2.74 -2.36 -17.57
CA LYS A 319 -2.49 -2.06 -18.99
C LYS A 319 -3.80 -1.99 -19.78
N LYS A 320 -4.75 -2.90 -19.53
CA LYS A 320 -6.09 -2.88 -20.14
C LYS A 320 -6.84 -1.59 -19.77
N ALA A 321 -6.77 -1.15 -18.52
CA ALA A 321 -7.40 0.09 -18.06
C ALA A 321 -6.85 1.30 -18.82
N VAL A 322 -5.51 1.43 -18.90
CA VAL A 322 -4.86 2.51 -19.65
C VAL A 322 -5.23 2.46 -21.13
N SER A 323 -5.20 1.29 -21.76
CA SER A 323 -5.61 1.14 -23.18
C SER A 323 -7.07 1.52 -23.43
N ALA A 324 -7.94 1.31 -22.43
CA ALA A 324 -9.35 1.72 -22.48
C ALA A 324 -9.58 3.20 -22.12
N GLY A 325 -8.52 4.02 -22.03
CA GLY A 325 -8.62 5.45 -21.71
C GLY A 325 -8.85 5.74 -20.23
N ARG A 326 -8.64 4.77 -19.32
CA ARG A 326 -8.82 4.96 -17.87
C ARG A 326 -7.54 5.41 -17.21
N HIS A 327 -7.67 6.22 -16.18
CA HIS A 327 -6.53 6.81 -15.47
C HIS A 327 -6.03 5.91 -14.34
N LEU A 328 -4.74 5.97 -14.04
CA LEU A 328 -4.14 5.34 -12.87
C LEU A 328 -3.46 6.40 -11.99
N ALA A 329 -3.53 6.25 -10.68
CA ALA A 329 -2.82 7.10 -9.73
C ALA A 329 -2.14 6.27 -8.65
N PHE A 330 -0.81 6.34 -8.58
CA PHE A 330 0.02 5.72 -7.55
C PHE A 330 0.51 6.80 -6.59
N LEU A 331 0.08 6.73 -5.33
CA LEU A 331 0.36 7.79 -4.33
C LEU A 331 1.55 7.46 -3.41
N ALA A 332 2.27 6.39 -3.73
CA ALA A 332 3.50 5.96 -3.08
C ALA A 332 4.65 5.81 -4.09
N SER A 333 5.79 5.27 -3.65
CA SER A 333 6.91 4.84 -4.51
C SER A 333 7.11 3.34 -4.47
N ASN A 334 8.03 2.86 -5.32
CA ASN A 334 8.40 1.45 -5.43
C ASN A 334 7.20 0.56 -5.76
N ASN A 335 6.32 1.11 -6.59
CA ASN A 335 5.15 0.40 -7.07
C ASN A 335 5.56 -0.57 -8.19
N VAL A 336 4.86 -1.70 -8.26
CA VAL A 336 5.00 -2.67 -9.36
C VAL A 336 6.44 -3.19 -9.49
N TYR A 337 7.19 -3.31 -8.39
CA TYR A 337 8.62 -3.62 -8.43
C TYR A 337 8.90 -5.13 -8.61
N PHE A 338 8.22 -5.98 -7.85
CA PHE A 338 8.38 -7.43 -7.90
C PHE A 338 7.24 -8.10 -8.67
N HIS A 339 7.60 -8.98 -9.60
CA HIS A 339 6.70 -9.98 -10.15
C HIS A 339 6.44 -11.09 -9.12
N VAL A 340 5.16 -11.38 -8.87
CA VAL A 340 4.71 -12.50 -8.04
C VAL A 340 3.78 -13.43 -8.78
N ARG A 341 3.78 -14.69 -8.33
CA ARG A 341 2.86 -15.71 -8.84
C ARG A 341 1.92 -16.16 -7.74
N MET A 342 0.62 -16.19 -8.04
CA MET A 342 -0.39 -16.74 -7.16
C MET A 342 -0.52 -18.25 -7.40
N GLU A 343 -0.62 -19.01 -6.32
CA GLU A 343 -0.64 -20.46 -6.32
C GLU A 343 -1.78 -20.98 -5.43
N LYS A 344 -2.20 -22.22 -5.69
CA LYS A 344 -3.18 -22.92 -4.87
C LYS A 344 -2.61 -23.26 -3.50
N SER A 345 -3.43 -23.25 -2.46
CA SER A 345 -3.09 -23.93 -1.20
C SER A 345 -3.09 -25.44 -1.38
N ALA A 346 -2.54 -26.17 -0.40
CA ALA A 346 -2.44 -27.62 -0.44
C ALA A 346 -3.80 -28.34 -0.52
N ASP A 347 -4.87 -27.70 -0.02
CA ASP A 347 -6.26 -28.17 -0.10
C ASP A 347 -6.95 -27.80 -1.43
N GLY A 348 -6.23 -27.21 -2.38
CA GLY A 348 -6.70 -26.94 -3.74
C GLY A 348 -7.37 -25.58 -3.95
N ARG A 349 -7.61 -24.78 -2.90
CA ARG A 349 -8.17 -23.42 -3.06
C ARG A 349 -7.20 -22.54 -3.85
N ALA A 350 -7.71 -21.83 -4.85
CA ALA A 350 -6.91 -20.93 -5.68
C ALA A 350 -6.42 -19.70 -4.89
N ASN A 351 -5.28 -19.15 -5.31
CA ASN A 351 -4.80 -17.82 -4.89
C ASN A 351 -4.59 -17.66 -3.38
N ARG A 352 -4.22 -18.74 -2.68
CA ARG A 352 -3.97 -18.76 -1.22
C ARG A 352 -2.49 -18.74 -0.86
N LEU A 353 -1.61 -18.99 -1.84
CA LEU A 353 -0.17 -18.84 -1.72
C LEU A 353 0.34 -17.82 -2.74
N MET A 354 1.32 -17.03 -2.35
CA MET A 354 2.03 -16.08 -3.22
C MET A 354 3.53 -16.41 -3.22
N ALA A 355 4.09 -16.66 -4.40
CA ALA A 355 5.49 -16.98 -4.60
C ALA A 355 6.29 -15.77 -5.09
N CYS A 356 7.50 -15.60 -4.54
CA CYS A 356 8.51 -14.65 -5.01
C CYS A 356 9.92 -15.14 -4.69
N TYR A 357 10.66 -15.48 -5.74
CA TYR A 357 12.03 -15.99 -5.61
C TYR A 357 13.09 -14.88 -5.66
N LYS A 358 12.73 -13.63 -6.00
CA LYS A 358 13.61 -12.47 -6.03
C LYS A 358 14.86 -12.75 -6.88
N SER A 359 16.04 -12.84 -6.27
CA SER A 359 17.31 -13.15 -6.94
C SER A 359 17.68 -14.64 -6.92
N SER A 360 16.90 -15.49 -6.25
CA SER A 360 17.09 -16.93 -6.22
C SER A 360 16.47 -17.60 -7.45
N PRO A 361 16.93 -18.79 -7.86
CA PRO A 361 16.29 -19.55 -8.93
C PRO A 361 14.80 -19.81 -8.64
N ASP A 362 13.93 -19.43 -9.57
CA ASP A 362 12.50 -19.77 -9.51
C ASP A 362 12.31 -21.15 -10.16
N PRO A 363 11.85 -22.17 -9.42
CA PRO A 363 11.71 -23.53 -9.94
C PRO A 363 10.54 -23.68 -10.92
N THR A 364 9.59 -22.74 -10.93
CA THR A 364 8.37 -22.84 -11.74
C THR A 364 7.95 -21.48 -12.31
N PRO A 365 8.77 -20.81 -13.15
CA PRO A 365 8.39 -19.55 -13.80
C PRO A 365 7.03 -19.68 -14.51
N ASP A 366 6.21 -18.63 -14.49
CA ASP A 366 4.96 -18.61 -15.25
C ASP A 366 5.13 -17.89 -16.60
N LYS A 367 4.01 -17.57 -17.28
CA LYS A 367 4.02 -16.89 -18.59
C LYS A 367 4.64 -15.49 -18.58
N ALA A 368 4.64 -14.79 -17.44
CA ALA A 368 5.40 -13.54 -17.31
C ALA A 368 6.88 -13.81 -17.04
N GLY A 369 7.26 -15.01 -16.65
CA GLY A 369 8.63 -15.41 -16.36
C GLY A 369 8.86 -15.67 -14.89
N ARG A 370 10.13 -15.59 -14.47
CA ARG A 370 10.51 -15.84 -13.07
C ARG A 370 9.94 -14.76 -12.15
N THR A 371 9.67 -15.11 -10.92
CA THR A 371 9.23 -14.15 -9.88
C THR A 371 10.41 -13.35 -9.32
N SER A 372 10.83 -12.33 -10.07
CA SER A 372 11.91 -11.40 -9.73
C SER A 372 11.47 -9.94 -9.90
N ARG A 373 12.41 -8.99 -9.92
CA ARG A 373 12.06 -7.62 -10.30
C ARG A 373 11.52 -7.60 -11.73
N TRP A 374 10.48 -6.82 -11.99
CA TRP A 374 9.86 -6.71 -13.30
C TRP A 374 10.87 -6.26 -14.37
N ARG A 375 11.72 -5.29 -14.04
CA ARG A 375 12.81 -4.83 -14.92
C ARG A 375 13.93 -5.84 -15.21
N GLU A 376 13.95 -6.99 -14.55
CA GLU A 376 14.87 -8.10 -14.86
C GLU A 376 14.23 -9.18 -15.74
N ILE A 377 12.93 -9.06 -16.02
CA ILE A 377 12.22 -9.99 -16.87
C ILE A 377 12.32 -9.48 -18.31
N THR A 378 12.98 -10.27 -19.15
CA THR A 378 13.05 -10.08 -20.60
C THR A 378 12.04 -11.03 -21.23
N GLY A 379 10.92 -10.50 -21.72
CA GLY A 379 9.99 -11.28 -22.55
C GLY A 379 10.47 -11.38 -24.00
N ASP A 380 9.56 -11.76 -24.91
CA ASP A 380 9.74 -11.84 -26.37
C ASP A 380 10.02 -10.45 -26.99
N ASP A 381 11.17 -9.85 -26.67
CA ASP A 381 11.77 -8.61 -27.19
C ASP A 381 11.57 -7.30 -26.40
N GLN A 382 10.96 -7.33 -25.20
CA GLN A 382 10.93 -6.13 -24.32
C GLN A 382 11.17 -6.43 -22.83
N ARG A 383 11.98 -5.56 -22.21
CA ARG A 383 12.19 -5.46 -20.76
C ARG A 383 10.91 -4.95 -20.10
N LEU A 384 10.32 -5.71 -19.18
CA LEU A 384 9.06 -5.35 -18.51
C LEU A 384 9.25 -4.35 -17.37
N ALA A 385 10.07 -3.32 -17.56
CA ALA A 385 10.37 -2.34 -16.50
C ALA A 385 9.10 -1.58 -16.06
N GLU A 386 9.06 -1.23 -14.77
CA GLU A 386 7.96 -0.52 -14.12
C GLU A 386 7.67 0.80 -14.83
N GLN A 387 8.73 1.50 -15.26
CA GLN A 387 8.66 2.73 -16.01
C GLN A 387 7.82 2.63 -17.30
N GLN A 388 7.70 1.45 -17.91
CA GLN A 388 6.89 1.26 -19.12
C GLN A 388 5.39 1.50 -18.87
N LEU A 389 4.92 1.27 -17.64
CA LEU A 389 3.55 1.58 -17.21
C LEU A 389 3.49 2.91 -16.44
N LEU A 390 4.43 3.10 -15.52
CA LEU A 390 4.40 4.17 -14.51
C LEU A 390 4.98 5.50 -15.01
N GLY A 391 5.83 5.46 -16.03
CA GLY A 391 6.61 6.62 -16.50
C GLY A 391 7.81 6.98 -15.62
N ILE A 392 7.86 6.54 -14.37
CA ILE A 392 9.03 6.57 -13.48
C ILE A 392 9.11 5.23 -12.73
N GLN A 393 10.23 4.92 -12.09
CA GLN A 393 10.42 3.66 -11.38
C GLN A 393 11.32 3.78 -10.16
N PHE A 394 11.24 2.81 -9.25
CA PHE A 394 12.06 2.76 -8.04
C PHE A 394 13.54 2.95 -8.34
N ASN A 395 14.15 3.88 -7.61
CA ASN A 395 15.58 4.13 -7.74
C ASN A 395 16.34 4.12 -6.40
N GLY A 396 15.69 4.16 -5.24
CA GLY A 396 16.40 3.99 -3.96
C GLY A 396 15.58 4.22 -2.70
N ILE A 397 16.22 3.96 -1.56
CA ILE A 397 15.63 4.10 -0.22
C ILE A 397 16.11 5.41 0.37
N VAL A 398 15.21 6.26 0.84
CA VAL A 398 15.57 7.59 1.35
C VAL A 398 16.23 7.46 2.73
N GLN A 399 17.46 7.97 2.88
CA GLN A 399 18.20 7.90 4.16
C GLN A 399 17.57 8.78 5.24
N THR A 400 17.29 10.02 4.90
CA THR A 400 16.63 11.01 5.77
C THR A 400 15.59 11.72 4.92
N PRO A 401 14.35 11.95 5.42
CA PRO A 401 13.35 12.68 4.67
C PRO A 401 13.89 14.00 4.10
N ALA A 402 13.66 14.22 2.82
CA ALA A 402 14.13 15.38 2.06
C ALA A 402 12.93 16.24 1.62
N PRO A 403 13.14 17.54 1.31
CA PRO A 403 12.08 18.36 0.76
C PRO A 403 11.71 17.89 -0.66
N MET A 404 10.42 17.95 -1.00
CA MET A 404 10.00 17.88 -2.40
C MET A 404 10.20 19.26 -3.03
N ILE A 405 10.96 19.33 -4.13
CA ILE A 405 11.19 20.57 -4.88
C ILE A 405 10.22 20.59 -6.06
N VAL A 406 9.31 21.56 -6.04
CA VAL A 406 8.21 21.67 -7.00
C VAL A 406 8.74 22.16 -8.36
N ARG A 407 8.21 21.59 -9.44
CA ARG A 407 8.50 21.92 -10.85
C ARG A 407 7.20 22.04 -11.63
N GLU A 408 7.26 22.71 -12.78
CA GLU A 408 6.12 22.79 -13.70
C GLU A 408 4.87 23.38 -13.04
N THR A 409 4.99 24.41 -12.19
CA THR A 409 3.88 24.99 -11.42
C THR A 409 2.73 25.58 -12.27
N ARG A 410 2.94 25.73 -13.58
CA ARG A 410 1.90 26.04 -14.56
C ARG A 410 0.99 24.85 -14.88
N HIS A 411 1.42 23.64 -14.59
CA HIS A 411 0.65 22.42 -14.77
C HIS A 411 -0.59 22.44 -13.87
N TRP A 412 -1.72 21.94 -14.39
CA TRP A 412 -3.02 21.96 -13.73
C TRP A 412 -3.02 21.29 -12.34
N LEU A 413 -2.10 20.35 -12.11
CA LEU A 413 -1.93 19.69 -10.81
C LEU A 413 -1.68 20.70 -9.68
N TRP A 414 -0.89 21.74 -9.95
CA TRP A 414 -0.50 22.74 -8.95
C TRP A 414 -1.47 23.92 -8.86
N ALA A 415 -2.56 23.93 -9.62
CA ALA A 415 -3.53 25.03 -9.63
C ALA A 415 -4.12 25.31 -8.23
N GLY A 416 -4.15 26.59 -7.83
CA GLY A 416 -4.69 27.01 -6.53
C GLY A 416 -3.83 26.65 -5.31
N THR A 417 -2.66 26.05 -5.48
CA THR A 417 -1.73 25.75 -4.37
C THR A 417 -0.94 26.98 -3.90
N GLY A 418 -0.77 27.98 -4.78
CA GLY A 418 0.08 29.15 -4.55
C GLY A 418 1.59 28.88 -4.70
N LEU A 419 1.98 27.67 -5.11
CA LEU A 419 3.38 27.27 -5.27
C LEU A 419 4.03 27.89 -6.51
N ARG A 420 5.35 28.02 -6.46
CA ARG A 420 6.25 28.43 -7.56
C ARG A 420 7.31 27.35 -7.79
N ASP A 421 7.87 27.32 -9.00
CA ASP A 421 8.99 26.43 -9.31
C ASP A 421 10.16 26.69 -8.34
N GLY A 422 10.69 25.62 -7.76
CA GLY A 422 11.75 25.69 -6.75
C GLY A 422 11.26 25.76 -5.30
N ASP A 423 9.96 25.96 -5.06
CA ASP A 423 9.40 25.87 -3.71
C ASP A 423 9.67 24.48 -3.12
N LYS A 424 9.99 24.46 -1.82
CA LYS A 424 10.36 23.26 -1.07
C LYS A 424 9.24 22.88 -0.12
N LEU A 425 8.66 21.71 -0.30
CA LEU A 425 7.73 21.13 0.67
C LEU A 425 8.53 20.23 1.63
N PRO A 426 8.72 20.64 2.91
CA PRO A 426 9.61 19.94 3.83
C PRO A 426 9.20 18.47 4.02
N LYS A 427 10.21 17.59 4.12
CA LYS A 427 10.05 16.15 4.40
C LYS A 427 9.13 15.40 3.44
N MET A 428 8.72 15.94 2.30
CA MET A 428 7.79 15.28 1.38
C MET A 428 8.41 14.18 0.53
N VAL A 429 9.73 13.97 0.59
CA VAL A 429 10.40 12.81 -0.01
C VAL A 429 10.92 11.92 1.11
N GLY A 430 10.31 10.76 1.30
CA GLY A 430 10.66 9.85 2.39
C GLY A 430 10.34 8.38 2.12
N VAL A 431 10.97 7.53 2.95
CA VAL A 431 10.99 6.06 2.88
C VAL A 431 11.66 5.54 1.61
N GLU A 432 11.04 5.73 0.45
CA GLU A 432 11.51 5.29 -0.85
C GLU A 432 11.24 6.37 -1.91
N ALA A 433 11.93 6.27 -3.03
CA ALA A 433 11.84 7.21 -4.13
C ALA A 433 11.83 6.51 -5.49
N ASP A 434 11.07 7.11 -6.40
CA ASP A 434 11.06 6.75 -7.82
C ASP A 434 11.69 7.88 -8.65
N SER A 435 12.21 7.54 -9.83
CA SER A 435 12.76 8.50 -10.78
C SER A 435 12.70 7.95 -12.21
N VAL A 436 13.08 8.79 -13.17
CA VAL A 436 13.28 8.36 -14.55
C VAL A 436 14.57 7.55 -14.60
N ASP A 437 14.50 6.36 -15.18
CA ASP A 437 15.66 5.59 -15.59
C ASP A 437 15.86 5.76 -17.10
N PRO A 438 16.95 6.42 -17.56
CA PRO A 438 17.23 6.62 -18.98
C PRO A 438 17.35 5.32 -19.78
N GLU A 439 17.73 4.21 -19.12
CA GLU A 439 17.94 2.90 -19.75
C GLU A 439 16.69 2.02 -19.72
N ALA A 440 15.61 2.48 -19.08
CA ALA A 440 14.34 1.76 -19.04
C ALA A 440 13.42 2.23 -20.19
N PRO A 441 12.66 1.31 -20.80
CA PRO A 441 11.71 1.69 -21.85
C PRO A 441 10.70 2.70 -21.31
N ASN A 442 10.47 3.76 -22.09
CA ASN A 442 9.40 4.71 -21.80
C ASN A 442 8.04 4.12 -22.19
N PRO A 443 6.94 4.62 -21.59
CA PRO A 443 5.59 4.30 -22.04
C PRO A 443 5.41 4.66 -23.53
N PRO A 444 4.96 3.73 -24.40
CA PRO A 444 4.89 3.96 -25.84
C PRO A 444 3.97 5.13 -26.21
N GLY A 445 4.52 6.11 -26.95
CA GLY A 445 3.76 7.26 -27.46
C GLY A 445 3.26 8.25 -26.40
N ALA A 446 3.59 8.04 -25.11
CA ALA A 446 3.10 8.88 -24.04
C ALA A 446 4.02 10.08 -23.77
N ARG A 447 3.44 11.19 -23.29
CA ARG A 447 4.16 12.37 -22.84
C ARG A 447 4.28 12.36 -21.32
N ARG A 448 5.51 12.43 -20.80
CA ARG A 448 5.79 12.52 -19.36
C ARG A 448 6.14 13.95 -18.96
N THR A 449 5.51 14.44 -17.90
CA THR A 449 5.83 15.72 -17.24
C THR A 449 6.33 15.46 -15.82
N LEU A 450 7.49 16.03 -15.47
CA LEU A 450 8.10 15.92 -14.14
C LEU A 450 7.66 17.12 -13.28
N LEU A 451 6.81 16.85 -12.30
CA LEU A 451 6.14 17.86 -11.46
C LEU A 451 6.92 18.17 -10.18
N ALA A 452 7.89 17.32 -9.84
CA ALA A 452 8.87 17.59 -8.81
C ALA A 452 10.18 16.90 -9.16
N GLU A 453 11.29 17.49 -8.75
CA GLU A 453 12.64 16.96 -8.92
C GLU A 453 13.48 17.23 -7.66
N SER A 454 13.68 16.20 -6.84
CA SER A 454 14.13 16.41 -5.46
C SER A 454 15.40 15.59 -5.18
N PRO A 455 16.54 16.22 -4.85
CA PRO A 455 17.73 15.49 -4.46
C PRO A 455 17.56 14.85 -3.08
N TYR A 456 18.03 13.62 -2.93
CA TYR A 456 18.09 12.91 -1.66
C TYR A 456 19.32 12.01 -1.59
N HIS A 457 19.65 11.53 -0.39
CA HIS A 457 20.69 10.53 -0.19
C HIS A 457 20.08 9.13 -0.05
N ASP A 458 20.55 8.20 -0.87
CA ASP A 458 20.16 6.79 -0.79
C ASP A 458 20.75 6.14 0.47
N SER A 459 19.97 5.30 1.16
CA SER A 459 20.43 4.59 2.36
C SER A 459 21.17 3.30 2.05
N ARG A 460 21.14 2.83 0.80
CA ARG A 460 21.88 1.64 0.34
C ARG A 460 23.40 1.89 0.37
N PRO A 461 24.26 0.85 0.39
CA PRO A 461 25.68 0.96 0.75
C PRO A 461 26.51 2.01 0.00
N LEU A 462 26.14 2.35 -1.24
CA LEU A 462 26.86 3.34 -2.04
C LEU A 462 26.50 4.80 -1.70
N LYS A 463 25.46 5.01 -0.87
CA LYS A 463 24.96 6.31 -0.38
C LYS A 463 24.97 7.44 -1.41
N LYS A 464 24.61 7.10 -2.64
CA LYS A 464 24.69 8.04 -3.76
C LYS A 464 23.65 9.14 -3.55
N ARG A 465 24.04 10.36 -3.91
CA ARG A 465 23.07 11.42 -4.16
C ARG A 465 22.27 11.00 -5.38
N THR A 466 20.96 10.95 -5.22
CA THR A 466 19.99 10.48 -6.20
C THR A 466 18.87 11.51 -6.30
N ILE A 467 18.05 11.42 -7.34
CA ILE A 467 16.92 12.32 -7.60
C ILE A 467 15.61 11.56 -7.46
N GLN A 468 14.65 12.12 -6.77
CA GLN A 468 13.25 11.68 -6.76
C GLN A 468 12.45 12.51 -7.78
N HIS A 469 11.51 11.88 -8.47
CA HIS A 469 10.54 12.55 -9.33
C HIS A 469 9.10 12.29 -8.90
N THR A 470 8.26 13.32 -9.01
CA THR A 470 6.80 13.19 -9.11
C THR A 470 6.43 13.37 -10.58
N ALA A 471 5.58 12.51 -11.16
CA ALA A 471 5.31 12.56 -12.59
C ALA A 471 3.84 12.30 -12.95
N VAL A 472 3.42 12.91 -14.06
CA VAL A 472 2.23 12.50 -14.83
C VAL A 472 2.69 12.05 -16.21
N THR A 473 2.17 10.91 -16.64
CA THR A 473 2.36 10.38 -17.99
C THR A 473 1.02 10.35 -18.71
N GLU A 474 0.88 11.10 -19.80
CA GLU A 474 -0.34 11.22 -20.60
C GLU A 474 -0.20 10.39 -21.90
N TYR A 475 -1.14 9.48 -22.14
CA TYR A 475 -1.17 8.60 -23.31
C TYR A 475 -1.97 9.23 -24.47
N PRO A 476 -1.70 8.86 -25.74
CA PRO A 476 -2.42 9.40 -26.89
C PRO A 476 -3.94 9.23 -26.87
N ASN A 477 -4.43 8.20 -26.18
CA ASN A 477 -5.86 7.92 -26.00
C ASN A 477 -6.51 8.73 -24.86
N GLY A 478 -5.77 9.66 -24.23
CA GLY A 478 -6.25 10.49 -23.13
C GLY A 478 -6.07 9.89 -21.73
N ALA A 479 -5.67 8.61 -21.61
CA ALA A 479 -5.36 8.04 -20.31
C ALA A 479 -4.18 8.77 -19.63
N MET A 480 -4.18 8.81 -18.30
CA MET A 480 -3.13 9.45 -17.51
C MET A 480 -2.68 8.51 -16.41
N VAL A 481 -1.37 8.43 -16.20
CA VAL A 481 -0.76 7.71 -15.08
C VAL A 481 0.01 8.71 -14.23
N PHE A 482 -0.49 8.96 -13.02
CA PHE A 482 0.19 9.76 -12.00
C PHE A 482 0.99 8.87 -11.07
N VAL A 483 2.21 9.28 -10.74
CA VAL A 483 3.06 8.62 -9.74
C VAL A 483 3.68 9.68 -8.82
N ALA A 484 3.35 9.61 -7.54
CA ALA A 484 3.91 10.50 -6.51
C ALA A 484 5.42 10.30 -6.32
N GLY A 485 5.89 9.06 -6.51
CA GLY A 485 7.31 8.72 -6.41
C GLY A 485 7.88 8.91 -4.99
N THR A 486 7.02 8.87 -3.97
CA THR A 486 7.41 8.86 -2.56
C THR A 486 6.24 8.42 -1.66
N PHE A 487 6.53 7.80 -0.51
CA PHE A 487 5.50 7.38 0.47
C PHE A 487 4.80 8.57 1.13
N HIS A 488 5.50 9.69 1.29
CA HIS A 488 5.02 10.79 2.11
C HIS A 488 3.86 11.56 1.46
N TRP A 489 3.60 11.37 0.16
CA TRP A 489 2.41 11.92 -0.51
C TRP A 489 1.12 11.34 0.09
N ALA A 490 1.00 10.02 0.19
CA ALA A 490 -0.16 9.37 0.81
C ALA A 490 -0.28 9.71 2.31
N LEU A 491 0.85 9.81 3.03
CA LEU A 491 0.84 10.25 4.43
C LEU A 491 0.29 11.66 4.60
N ALA A 492 0.62 12.58 3.69
CA ALA A 492 0.15 13.96 3.75
C ALA A 492 -1.37 14.13 3.66
N LEU A 493 -2.10 13.09 3.26
CA LEU A 493 -3.56 13.05 3.21
C LEU A 493 -4.21 12.61 4.52
N ASN A 494 -3.43 12.06 5.47
CA ASN A 494 -3.95 11.65 6.77
C ASN A 494 -4.36 12.86 7.61
N ASP A 495 -5.27 12.60 8.55
CA ASP A 495 -5.54 13.51 9.65
C ASP A 495 -4.30 13.64 10.53
N VAL A 496 -4.10 14.84 11.08
CA VAL A 496 -2.90 15.17 11.86
C VAL A 496 -2.77 14.24 13.07
N GLU A 497 -3.89 13.87 13.67
CA GLU A 497 -3.97 13.02 14.86
C GLU A 497 -3.57 11.56 14.59
N ASP A 498 -3.58 11.13 13.33
CA ASP A 498 -3.21 9.78 12.93
C ASP A 498 -1.75 9.70 12.40
N LEU A 499 -1.03 10.83 12.37
CA LEU A 499 0.36 10.91 11.95
C LEU A 499 1.32 10.76 13.13
N GLU A 500 2.37 9.96 12.93
CA GLU A 500 3.52 9.93 13.85
C GLU A 500 4.32 11.23 13.80
N ASP A 501 4.43 11.84 12.61
CA ASP A 501 5.05 13.15 12.39
C ASP A 501 3.99 14.12 11.82
N PRO A 502 3.43 15.03 12.65
CA PRO A 502 2.45 16.02 12.23
C PRO A 502 2.92 16.93 11.09
N GLU A 503 4.23 17.12 10.90
CA GLU A 503 4.78 17.95 9.81
C GLU A 503 4.56 17.31 8.43
N LEU A 504 4.19 16.03 8.37
CA LEU A 504 3.84 15.37 7.12
C LEU A 504 2.48 15.81 6.59
N HIS A 505 1.59 16.34 7.42
CA HIS A 505 0.33 16.89 6.94
C HIS A 505 0.60 18.12 6.07
N ASN A 506 0.16 18.09 4.80
CA ASN A 506 0.52 19.15 3.85
C ASN A 506 -0.68 19.61 3.00
N LYS A 507 -1.11 20.86 3.22
CA LYS A 507 -2.23 21.47 2.48
C LYS A 507 -2.01 21.57 0.96
N HIS A 508 -0.77 21.74 0.51
CA HIS A 508 -0.46 21.84 -0.91
C HIS A 508 -0.58 20.49 -1.60
N ILE A 509 -0.12 19.41 -0.94
CA ILE A 509 -0.30 18.03 -1.42
C ILE A 509 -1.78 17.64 -1.46
N ARG A 510 -2.55 18.02 -0.43
CA ARG A 510 -4.01 17.83 -0.41
C ARG A 510 -4.67 18.54 -1.59
N LYS A 511 -4.34 19.82 -1.83
CA LYS A 511 -4.88 20.57 -2.97
C LYS A 511 -4.46 19.98 -4.31
N ALA A 512 -3.21 19.55 -4.46
CA ALA A 512 -2.75 18.86 -5.67
C ALA A 512 -3.50 17.54 -5.90
N THR A 513 -3.79 16.79 -4.83
CA THR A 513 -4.58 15.55 -4.90
C THR A 513 -6.04 15.81 -5.27
N GLU A 514 -6.64 16.91 -4.78
CA GLU A 514 -7.97 17.36 -5.24
C GLU A 514 -7.98 17.61 -6.74
N ASN A 515 -7.01 18.39 -7.25
CA ASN A 515 -6.89 18.70 -8.66
C ASN A 515 -6.66 17.43 -9.51
N LEU A 516 -5.89 16.47 -9.00
CA LEU A 516 -5.68 15.17 -9.63
C LEU A 516 -6.98 14.39 -9.79
N VAL A 517 -7.75 14.26 -8.71
CA VAL A 517 -9.05 13.59 -8.75
C VAL A 517 -10.00 14.32 -9.69
N ASP A 518 -10.15 15.63 -9.54
CA ASP A 518 -11.05 16.43 -10.40
C ASP A 518 -10.67 16.36 -11.88
N ARG A 519 -9.38 16.23 -12.20
CA ARG A 519 -8.92 16.08 -13.59
C ARG A 519 -9.19 14.69 -14.14
N MET A 520 -9.06 13.64 -13.34
CA MET A 520 -9.23 12.25 -13.76
C MET A 520 -10.69 11.77 -13.79
N VAL A 521 -11.63 12.51 -13.20
CA VAL A 521 -13.07 12.13 -13.19
C VAL A 521 -13.93 12.95 -14.14
N ARG A 522 -13.33 13.84 -14.93
CA ARG A 522 -13.99 14.48 -16.07
C ARG A 522 -13.95 13.55 -17.27
#